data_AF-A0A8X7XJP2-F1
#
_entry.id   AF-A0A8X7XJP2-F1
#
_cell.length_a   1.000
_cell.length_b   1.000
_cell.length_c   1.000
_cell.angle_alpha   90.00
_cell.angle_beta   90.00
_cell.angle_gamma   90.00
#
_symmetry.space_group_name_H-M   'P 1'
#
loop_
_entity.id
_entity.type
_entity.pdbx_description
1 polymer ?
#
loop_
_entity_poly.entity_id
_entity_poly.type
_entity_poly.pdbx_seq_one_letter_code
_entity_poly.pdbx_strand_id
1 'polypeptide(L)'
;MRCRQSSEEKEAAQYSCRIDRHLRSESQRQCREIKLLLLGPRNSGKSTIVKQMKIIHSGCFNLEACKVYKPLIIYNAIDSLTRIIRTLATLKIEFHNPDRAYDAVYTDWSC
;
A
#
# COMPACT_ATOMS: atom_id res chain seq x y z
N MET A 1 12.12 -44.24 35.09
CA MET A 1 11.85 -42.96 35.78
C MET A 1 10.73 -42.24 35.05
N ARG A 2 9.56 -42.07 35.68
CA ARG A 2 8.40 -41.39 35.08
C ARG A 2 8.22 -40.07 35.80
N CYS A 3 8.72 -38.98 35.21
CA CYS A 3 8.52 -37.64 35.75
C CYS A 3 7.02 -37.29 35.66
N ARG A 4 6.38 -37.00 36.79
CA ARG A 4 5.01 -36.47 36.85
C ARG A 4 5.07 -35.03 36.32
N GLN A 5 4.77 -34.83 35.04
CA GLN A 5 4.61 -33.49 34.49
C GLN A 5 3.45 -32.79 35.18
N SER A 6 3.67 -31.54 35.61
CA SER A 6 2.63 -30.68 36.15
C SER A 6 1.55 -30.40 35.08
N SER A 7 0.34 -30.00 35.49
CA SER A 7 -0.72 -29.65 34.54
C SER A 7 -0.30 -28.54 33.58
N GLU A 8 0.45 -27.56 34.08
CA GLU A 8 0.99 -26.42 33.32
C GLU A 8 2.00 -26.86 32.26
N GLU A 9 2.90 -27.80 32.56
CA GLU A 9 3.85 -28.33 31.58
C GLU A 9 3.13 -29.06 30.43
N LYS A 10 2.02 -29.74 30.71
CA LYS A 10 1.20 -30.40 29.68
C LYS A 10 0.47 -29.39 28.80
N GLU A 11 -0.06 -28.32 29.38
CA GLU A 11 -0.70 -27.24 28.63
C GLU A 11 0.30 -26.49 27.75
N ALA A 12 1.48 -26.17 28.29
CA ALA A 12 2.57 -25.56 27.54
C ALA A 12 3.04 -26.47 26.39
N ALA A 13 3.18 -27.78 26.64
CA ALA A 13 3.53 -28.75 25.60
C ALA A 13 2.45 -28.85 24.50
N GLN A 14 1.17 -28.81 24.86
CA GLN A 14 0.08 -28.79 23.89
C GLN A 14 0.06 -27.50 23.06
N TYR A 15 0.30 -26.35 23.69
CA TYR A 15 0.39 -25.06 23.00
C TYR A 15 1.58 -25.03 22.02
N SER A 16 2.75 -25.48 22.47
CA SER A 16 3.96 -25.61 21.64
C SER A 16 3.72 -26.53 20.43
N CYS A 17 3.08 -27.69 20.64
CA CYS A 17 2.72 -28.61 19.55
C CYS A 17 1.77 -27.98 18.52
N ARG A 18 0.83 -27.12 18.96
CA ARG A 18 -0.06 -26.37 18.05
C ARG A 18 0.73 -25.36 17.23
N ILE A 19 1.67 -24.64 17.84
CA ILE A 19 2.56 -23.70 17.14
C ILE A 19 3.40 -24.45 16.09
N ASP A 20 4.06 -25.54 16.47
CA ASP A 20 4.90 -26.33 15.56
C ASP A 20 4.10 -26.86 14.37
N ARG A 21 2.86 -27.30 14.60
CA ARG A 21 1.97 -27.73 13.51
C ARG A 21 1.63 -26.56 12.58
N HIS A 22 1.36 -25.38 13.13
CA HIS A 22 1.08 -24.19 12.34
C HIS A 22 2.30 -23.76 11.52
N LEU A 23 3.49 -23.74 12.11
CA LEU A 23 4.75 -23.41 11.44
C LEU A 23 5.06 -24.36 10.28
N ARG A 24 4.89 -25.67 10.47
CA ARG A 24 5.07 -26.67 9.40
C ARG A 24 4.09 -26.46 8.25
N SER A 25 2.82 -26.17 8.58
CA SER A 25 1.79 -25.88 7.57
C SER A 25 2.15 -24.63 6.75
N GLU A 26 2.52 -23.54 7.42
CA GLU A 26 2.91 -22.29 6.75
C GLU A 26 4.18 -22.46 5.92
N SER A 27 5.16 -23.21 6.41
CA SER A 27 6.37 -23.55 5.65
C SER A 27 6.04 -24.29 4.34
N GLN A 28 5.14 -25.28 4.37
CA GLN A 28 4.71 -25.96 3.15
C GLN A 28 3.97 -25.03 2.18
N ARG A 29 3.17 -24.09 2.68
CA ARG A 29 2.48 -23.10 1.84
C ARG A 29 3.49 -22.15 1.19
N GLN A 30 4.46 -21.66 1.96
CA GLN A 30 5.52 -20.79 1.46
C GLN A 30 6.42 -21.49 0.43
N CYS A 31 6.75 -22.76 0.61
CA CYS A 31 7.51 -23.53 -0.38
C CYS A 31 6.80 -23.64 -1.74
N ARG A 32 5.47 -23.53 -1.77
CA ARG A 32 4.66 -23.57 -3.00
C ARG A 32 4.36 -22.18 -3.56
N GLU A 33 4.69 -21.12 -2.84
CA GLU A 33 4.41 -19.74 -3.23
C GLU A 33 5.49 -19.24 -4.22
N ILE A 34 5.05 -18.67 -5.34
CA ILE A 34 5.94 -18.04 -6.31
C ILE A 34 6.03 -16.55 -5.99
N LYS A 35 7.24 -16.08 -5.65
CA LYS A 35 7.51 -14.67 -5.36
C LYS A 35 8.01 -13.95 -6.61
N LEU A 36 7.30 -12.91 -7.04
CA LEU A 36 7.63 -12.11 -8.20
C LEU A 36 8.12 -10.71 -7.76
N LEU A 37 9.24 -10.26 -8.32
CA LEU A 37 9.78 -8.92 -8.10
C LEU A 37 9.61 -8.08 -9.36
N LEU A 38 8.87 -6.97 -9.25
CA LEU A 38 8.69 -6.01 -10.33
C LEU A 38 9.71 -4.87 -10.18
N LEU A 39 10.64 -4.77 -11.13
CA LEU A 39 11.68 -3.73 -11.15
C LEU A 39 11.39 -2.68 -12.22
N GLY A 40 11.85 -1.45 -11.98
CA GLY A 40 11.81 -0.37 -12.97
C GLY A 40 11.85 1.03 -12.36
N PRO A 41 11.98 2.09 -13.19
CA PRO A 41 12.04 3.48 -12.74
C PRO A 41 10.83 3.94 -11.92
N ARG A 42 10.96 5.05 -11.19
CA ARG A 42 9.81 5.72 -10.56
C ARG A 42 8.78 6.03 -11.65
N ASN A 43 7.52 5.65 -11.43
CA ASN A 43 6.38 5.82 -12.36
C ASN A 43 6.33 4.89 -13.59
N SER A 44 7.12 3.82 -13.67
CA SER A 44 7.04 2.83 -14.77
C SER A 44 5.78 1.95 -14.81
N GLY A 45 4.76 2.23 -13.98
CA GLY A 45 3.50 1.47 -13.97
C GLY A 45 3.50 0.16 -13.16
N LYS A 46 4.54 -0.15 -12.37
CA LYS A 46 4.59 -1.37 -11.53
C LYS A 46 3.35 -1.55 -10.65
N SER A 47 2.93 -0.49 -9.94
CA SER A 47 1.73 -0.52 -9.12
C SER A 47 0.46 -0.74 -9.95
N THR A 48 0.44 -0.27 -11.20
CA THR A 48 -0.67 -0.51 -12.13
C THR A 48 -0.74 -1.99 -12.51
N ILE A 49 0.39 -2.64 -12.81
CA ILE A 49 0.45 -4.08 -13.08
C ILE A 49 -0.09 -4.88 -11.90
N VAL A 50 0.35 -4.56 -10.67
CA VAL A 50 -0.13 -5.24 -9.45
C VAL A 50 -1.64 -5.05 -9.26
N LYS A 51 -2.16 -3.83 -9.50
CA LYS A 51 -3.61 -3.56 -9.43
C LYS A 51 -4.39 -4.35 -10.49
N GLN A 52 -3.87 -4.46 -11.72
CA GLN A 52 -4.49 -5.25 -12.78
C GLN A 52 -4.46 -6.75 -12.45
N MET A 53 -3.35 -7.25 -11.90
CA MET A 53 -3.27 -8.63 -11.42
C MET A 53 -4.36 -8.94 -10.39
N LYS A 54 -4.61 -8.01 -9.45
CA LYS A 54 -5.71 -8.13 -8.48
C LYS A 54 -7.08 -8.20 -9.15
N ILE A 55 -7.35 -7.31 -10.11
CA ILE A 55 -8.63 -7.29 -10.85
C ILE A 55 -8.88 -8.62 -11.56
N ILE A 56 -7.85 -9.17 -12.23
CA ILE A 56 -7.97 -10.40 -13.02
C ILE A 56 -8.09 -11.66 -12.15
N HIS A 57 -7.37 -11.74 -11.02
CA HIS A 57 -7.25 -12.99 -10.25
C HIS A 57 -8.02 -13.02 -8.92
N SER A 58 -8.36 -11.85 -8.35
CA SER A 58 -9.00 -11.74 -7.03
C SER A 58 -10.32 -10.95 -7.08
N GLY A 59 -10.80 -10.63 -8.29
CA GLY A 59 -12.00 -9.83 -8.52
C GLY A 59 -11.79 -8.33 -8.31
N CYS A 60 -12.89 -7.58 -8.36
CA CYS A 60 -12.88 -6.13 -8.27
C CYS A 60 -12.59 -5.62 -6.84
N PHE A 61 -12.25 -4.33 -6.74
CA PHE A 61 -12.10 -3.65 -5.45
C PHE A 61 -13.46 -3.55 -4.74
N ASN A 62 -13.48 -3.92 -3.46
CA ASN A 62 -14.66 -3.76 -2.61
C ASN A 62 -14.79 -2.32 -2.09
N LEU A 63 -15.94 -2.01 -1.50
CA LEU A 63 -16.24 -0.66 -1.00
C LEU A 63 -15.21 -0.16 0.02
N GLU A 64 -14.71 -1.04 0.88
CA GLU A 64 -13.68 -0.70 1.88
C GLU A 64 -12.35 -0.32 1.22
N ALA A 65 -11.91 -1.05 0.20
CA ALA A 65 -10.74 -0.68 -0.58
C ALA A 65 -10.94 0.68 -1.29
N CYS A 66 -12.14 0.93 -1.84
CA CYS A 66 -12.45 2.21 -2.47
C CYS A 66 -12.39 3.39 -1.47
N LYS A 67 -12.84 3.21 -0.23
CA LYS A 67 -12.72 4.23 0.83
C LYS A 67 -11.26 4.58 1.11
N VAL A 68 -10.37 3.60 1.11
CA VAL A 68 -8.92 3.80 1.29
C VAL A 68 -8.31 4.55 0.10
N TYR A 69 -8.75 4.29 -1.13
CA TYR A 69 -8.22 4.97 -2.31
C TYR A 69 -8.74 6.40 -2.51
N LYS A 70 -9.95 6.71 -2.03
CA LYS A 70 -10.56 8.04 -2.18
C LYS A 70 -9.65 9.20 -1.73
N PRO A 71 -9.09 9.22 -0.51
CA PRO A 71 -8.19 10.30 -0.09
C PRO A 71 -6.90 10.34 -0.93
N LEU A 72 -6.40 9.19 -1.39
CA LEU A 72 -5.20 9.14 -2.25
C LEU A 72 -5.46 9.77 -3.62
N ILE A 73 -6.66 9.58 -4.18
CA ILE A 73 -7.05 10.21 -5.46
C ILE A 73 -7.11 11.73 -5.29
N ILE A 74 -7.76 12.20 -4.22
CA ILE A 74 -7.86 13.64 -3.92
C ILE A 74 -6.46 14.23 -3.72
N TYR A 75 -5.62 13.58 -2.92
CA TYR A 75 -4.25 14.00 -2.70
C TYR A 75 -3.45 14.09 -4.00
N ASN A 76 -3.50 13.05 -4.84
CA ASN A 76 -2.80 13.05 -6.12
C ASN A 76 -3.29 14.15 -7.07
N ALA A 77 -4.60 14.44 -7.07
CA ALA A 77 -5.16 15.52 -7.88
C ALA A 77 -4.65 16.89 -7.42
N ILE A 78 -4.67 17.15 -6.10
CA ILE A 78 -4.15 18.39 -5.50
C ILE A 78 -2.65 18.52 -5.76
N ASP A 79 -1.85 17.48 -5.47
CA ASP A 79 -0.40 17.50 -5.70
C ASP A 79 -0.06 17.74 -7.19
N SER A 80 -0.80 17.12 -8.10
CA SER A 80 -0.62 17.33 -9.54
C SER A 80 -0.92 18.78 -9.94
N LEU A 81 -2.02 19.36 -9.44
CA LEU A 81 -2.38 20.75 -9.70
C LEU A 81 -1.35 21.72 -9.12
N THR A 82 -0.89 21.51 -7.88
CA THR A 82 0.16 22.33 -7.26
C THR A 82 1.45 22.29 -8.06
N ARG A 83 1.86 21.12 -8.57
CA ARG A 83 3.03 21.01 -9.46
C ARG A 83 2.84 21.81 -10.75
N ILE A 84 1.66 21.73 -11.38
CA ILE A 84 1.36 22.50 -12.59
C ILE A 84 1.48 24.00 -12.29
N ILE A 85 0.85 24.49 -11.23
CA ILE A 85 0.89 25.90 -10.82
C ILE A 85 2.33 26.39 -10.60
N ARG A 86 3.15 25.61 -9.87
CA ARG A 86 4.58 25.93 -9.65
C ARG A 86 5.37 25.94 -10.97
N THR A 87 5.04 25.04 -11.90
CA THR A 87 5.68 24.97 -13.22
C THR A 87 5.30 26.18 -14.09
N LEU A 88 4.05 26.65 -14.04
CA LEU A 88 3.61 27.85 -14.76
C LEU A 88 4.44 29.08 -14.35
N ALA A 89 4.67 29.26 -13.04
CA ALA A 89 5.53 30.33 -12.53
C ALA A 89 6.98 30.19 -13.03
N THR A 90 7.51 28.96 -13.04
CA THR A 90 8.88 28.67 -13.54
C THR A 90 9.01 28.99 -15.03
N LEU A 91 7.97 28.68 -15.82
CA LEU A 91 7.91 28.93 -17.26
C LEU A 91 7.47 30.36 -17.61
N LYS A 92 7.17 31.21 -16.62
CA LYS A 92 6.64 32.57 -16.79
C LYS A 92 5.37 32.61 -17.65
N ILE A 93 4.52 31.59 -17.53
CA ILE A 93 3.22 31.55 -18.19
C ILE A 93 2.22 32.22 -17.26
N GLU A 94 1.65 33.33 -17.70
CA GLU A 94 0.64 34.06 -16.96
C GLU A 94 -0.70 33.33 -16.95
N PHE A 95 -1.45 33.48 -15.85
CA PHE A 95 -2.81 32.98 -15.79
C PHE A 95 -3.69 33.80 -16.73
N HIS A 96 -4.62 33.12 -17.42
CA HIS A 96 -5.60 33.79 -18.26
C HIS A 96 -6.45 34.81 -17.48
N ASN A 97 -6.81 34.47 -16.24
CA ASN A 97 -7.42 35.40 -15.30
C ASN A 97 -6.36 35.86 -14.27
N PRO A 98 -6.02 37.15 -14.21
CA PRO A 98 -5.01 37.68 -13.29
C PRO A 98 -5.38 37.53 -11.81
N ASP A 99 -6.68 37.48 -11.46
CA ASP A 99 -7.13 37.30 -10.07
C ASP A 99 -6.67 35.95 -9.48
N ARG A 100 -6.47 34.95 -10.35
CA ARG A 100 -6.00 33.61 -9.96
C ARG A 100 -4.54 33.56 -9.56
N ALA A 101 -3.77 34.62 -9.85
CA ALA A 101 -2.38 34.70 -9.40
C ALA A 101 -2.29 34.74 -7.87
N TYR A 102 -3.29 35.32 -7.19
CA TYR A 102 -3.36 35.35 -5.72
C TYR A 102 -3.55 33.94 -5.13
N ASP A 103 -4.45 33.15 -5.72
CA ASP A 103 -4.73 31.77 -5.29
C ASP A 103 -3.47 30.86 -5.37
N ALA A 104 -2.59 31.12 -6.34
CA ALA A 104 -1.38 30.34 -6.58
C ALA A 104 -0.32 30.49 -5.46
N VAL A 105 -0.32 31.61 -4.74
CA VAL A 105 0.66 31.92 -3.66
C VAL A 105 0.44 31.02 -2.43
N TYR A 106 -0.79 30.56 -2.19
CA TYR A 106 -1.17 29.74 -1.03
C TYR A 106 -1.05 28.23 -1.26
N THR A 107 -0.38 27.81 -2.34
CA THR A 107 -0.28 26.38 -2.69
C THR A 107 0.80 25.62 -1.92
N ASP A 108 1.55 26.27 -1.04
CA ASP A 108 2.53 25.60 -0.17
C ASP A 108 1.88 25.12 1.13
N TRP A 109 1.26 23.95 1.07
CA TRP A 109 0.65 23.25 2.21
C TRP A 109 1.70 22.47 3.03
N SER A 110 2.93 22.98 3.10
CA SER A 110 4.00 22.39 3.88
C SER A 110 3.77 22.70 5.36
N CYS A 111 3.15 21.76 6.07
CA CYS A 111 3.18 21.64 7.53
C CYS A 111 4.17 20.53 7.89
#